data_AF-A0A949JFP2-F1
#
_entry.id   AF-A0A949JFP2-F1
#
_cell.length_a   1.000
_cell.length_b   1.000
_cell.length_c   1.000
_cell.angle_alpha   90.00
_cell.angle_beta   90.00
_cell.angle_gamma   90.00
#
_symmetry.space_group_name_H-M   'P 1'
#
loop_
_entity.id
_entity.type
_entity.pdbx_description
1 polymer ?
#
loop_
_entity_poly.entity_id
_entity_poly.type
_entity_poly.pdbx_seq_one_letter_code
_entity_poly.pdbx_strand_id
1 'polypeptide(L)' 'MSTAVDDGLCRGTVDSDRLRRRARFLRELSEARALRERVQPRRARVARMRRQMRMRTFRW' A
#
# COMPACT_ATOMS: atom_id res chain seq x y z
N MET A 1 18.37 -33.63 -19.33
CA MET A 1 18.70 -32.43 -18.53
C MET A 1 17.75 -31.30 -18.92
N SER A 2 16.58 -31.22 -18.28
CA SER A 2 15.59 -30.14 -18.50
C SER A 2 14.73 -30.01 -17.23
N THR A 3 15.21 -29.25 -16.25
CA THR A 3 14.43 -28.91 -15.04
C THR A 3 14.52 -27.44 -14.65
N ALA A 4 15.34 -26.63 -15.34
CA ALA A 4 15.56 -25.23 -14.97
C ALA A 4 14.58 -24.23 -15.63
N VAL A 5 13.86 -24.64 -16.68
CA VAL A 5 12.94 -23.73 -17.41
C VAL A 5 11.57 -23.62 -16.72
N ASP A 6 11.15 -24.64 -15.98
CA ASP A 6 9.86 -24.69 -15.28
C ASP A 6 9.81 -23.81 -14.00
N ASP A 7 10.95 -23.58 -13.35
CA ASP A 7 11.05 -22.77 -12.13
C ASP A 7 10.68 -21.28 -12.36
N GLY A 8 10.96 -20.75 -13.55
CA GLY A 8 10.72 -19.35 -13.91
C GLY A 8 9.22 -19.00 -14.04
N LEU A 9 8.43 -19.91 -14.63
CA LEU A 9 6.98 -19.73 -14.79
C LEU A 9 6.25 -19.90 -13.46
N CYS A 10 6.70 -20.85 -12.61
CA CYS A 10 6.17 -21.02 -11.27
C CYS A 10 6.46 -19.79 -10.38
N ARG A 11 7.64 -19.20 -10.49
CA ARG A 11 7.96 -17.94 -9.78
C ARG A 11 7.14 -16.76 -10.30
N GLY A 12 7.00 -16.61 -11.63
CA GLY A 12 6.19 -15.54 -12.23
C GLY A 12 4.71 -15.62 -11.87
N THR A 13 4.14 -16.83 -11.81
CA THR A 13 2.75 -17.05 -11.38
C THR A 13 2.57 -16.80 -9.88
N VAL A 14 3.50 -17.24 -9.03
CA VAL A 14 3.50 -16.95 -7.57
C VAL A 14 3.65 -15.44 -7.30
N ASP A 15 4.51 -14.75 -8.04
CA ASP A 15 4.67 -13.29 -7.96
C ASP A 15 3.38 -12.58 -8.38
N SER A 16 2.70 -13.06 -9.43
CA SER A 16 1.42 -12.50 -9.87
C SER A 16 0.31 -12.67 -8.82
N ASP A 17 0.24 -13.81 -8.12
CA ASP A 17 -0.73 -14.05 -7.07
C ASP A 17 -0.45 -13.22 -5.82
N ARG A 18 0.82 -13.05 -5.46
CA ARG A 18 1.23 -12.15 -4.38
C ARG A 18 0.84 -10.70 -4.68
N LEU A 19 1.02 -10.24 -5.92
CA LEU A 19 0.61 -8.91 -6.37
C LEU A 19 -0.93 -8.77 -6.35
N ARG A 20 -1.68 -9.78 -6.78
CA ARG A 20 -3.15 -9.79 -6.72
C ARG A 20 -3.67 -9.70 -5.28
N ARG A 21 -3.11 -10.49 -4.36
CA ARG A 21 -3.45 -10.43 -2.93
C ARG A 21 -3.07 -9.08 -2.32
N ARG A 22 -1.89 -8.56 -2.64
CA ARG A 22 -1.44 -7.23 -2.20
C ARG A 22 -2.35 -6.12 -2.69
N ALA A 23 -2.80 -6.17 -3.94
CA ALA A 23 -3.71 -5.17 -4.50
C ALA A 23 -5.06 -5.16 -3.76
N ARG A 24 -5.62 -6.34 -3.43
CA ARG A 24 -6.83 -6.46 -2.60
C ARG A 24 -6.61 -5.88 -1.21
N PHE A 25 -5.53 -6.29 -0.55
CA PHE A 25 -5.18 -5.81 0.79
C PHE A 25 -4.96 -4.29 0.85
N LEU A 26 -4.31 -3.69 -0.16
CA LEU A 26 -4.10 -2.25 -0.22
C LEU A 26 -5.41 -1.48 -0.39
N ARG A 27 -6.38 -2.04 -1.13
CA ARG A 27 -7.72 -1.46 -1.24
C ARG A 27 -8.44 -1.49 0.11
N GLU A 28 -8.48 -2.64 0.78
CA GLU A 28 -9.08 -2.80 2.10
C GLU A 28 -8.42 -1.90 3.16
N LEU A 29 -7.10 -1.77 3.13
CA LEU A 29 -6.35 -0.85 4.00
C LEU A 29 -6.76 0.60 3.75
N SER A 30 -6.89 1.01 2.49
CA SER A 30 -7.32 2.36 2.12
C SER A 30 -8.74 2.66 2.60
N GLU A 31 -9.64 1.69 2.51
CA GLU A 31 -11.03 1.79 2.94
C GLU A 31 -11.13 1.89 4.47
N ALA A 32 -10.41 1.03 5.20
CA ALA A 32 -10.31 1.10 6.65
C ALA A 32 -9.70 2.43 7.13
N ARG A 33 -8.72 2.98 6.41
CA ARG A 33 -8.13 4.29 6.72
C ARG A 33 -9.14 5.42 6.53
N ALA A 34 -9.94 5.40 5.45
CA ALA A 34 -11.01 6.36 5.22
C ALA A 34 -12.09 6.29 6.32
N LEU A 35 -12.43 5.08 6.78
CA LEU A 35 -13.36 4.90 7.89
C LEU A 35 -12.80 5.50 9.19
N ARG A 36 -11.52 5.27 9.51
CA ARG A 36 -10.86 5.89 10.67
C ARG A 36 -10.81 7.42 10.58
N GLU A 37 -10.70 7.97 9.38
CA GLU A 37 -10.74 9.41 9.14
C GLU A 37 -12.11 10.00 9.51
N ARG A 38 -13.20 9.28 9.18
CA ARG A 38 -14.57 9.65 9.54
C ARG A 38 -14.83 9.51 11.04
N VAL A 39 -14.35 8.42 11.66
CA VAL A 39 -14.56 8.14 13.09
C VAL A 39 -13.76 9.09 13.99
N GLN A 40 -12.61 9.61 13.53
CA GLN A 40 -11.75 10.46 14.36
C GLN A 40 -11.33 11.75 13.64
N PRO A 41 -12.25 12.72 13.49
CA PRO A 41 -12.00 13.94 12.72
C PRO A 41 -10.82 14.77 13.26
N ARG A 42 -10.55 14.72 14.57
CA ARG A 42 -9.41 15.41 15.19
C ARG A 42 -8.06 14.87 14.71
N ARG A 43 -7.89 13.55 14.62
CA ARG A 43 -6.62 12.94 14.17
C ARG A 43 -6.37 13.17 12.68
N ALA A 44 -7.44 13.13 11.87
CA ALA A 44 -7.39 13.45 10.45
C ALA A 44 -6.89 14.88 10.17
N ARG A 45 -7.43 15.87 10.89
CA ARG A 45 -7.04 17.29 10.75
C ARG A 45 -5.59 17.52 11.16
N VAL A 46 -5.15 16.94 12.27
CA VAL A 46 -3.75 17.05 12.75
C VAL A 46 -2.77 16.40 11.76
N ALA A 47 -3.11 15.23 11.19
CA ALA A 47 -2.26 14.59 10.19
C ALA A 47 -2.10 15.45 8.91
N ARG A 48 -3.19 16.07 8.43
CA ARG A 48 -3.17 17.00 7.29
C ARG A 48 -2.30 18.23 7.58
N MET A 49 -2.50 18.86 8.74
CA MET A 49 -1.71 20.03 9.16
C MET A 49 -0.23 19.67 9.28
N ARG A 50 0.12 18.54 9.91
CA ARG A 50 1.50 18.07 10.02
C ARG A 50 2.14 17.81 8.65
N ARG A 51 1.39 17.23 7.71
CA ARG A 51 1.87 17.04 6.33
C ARG A 51 2.14 18.38 5.65
N GLN A 52 1.23 19.34 5.78
CA GLN A 52 1.41 20.69 5.22
C GLN A 52 2.63 21.40 5.83
N MET A 53 2.80 21.34 7.15
CA MET A 53 3.96 21.92 7.83
C MET A 53 5.27 21.26 7.38
N ARG A 54 5.29 19.92 7.24
CA ARG A 54 6.44 19.20 6.70
C ARG A 54 6.76 19.60 5.26
N MET A 55 5.76 19.73 4.40
CA MET A 55 5.94 20.17 3.01
C MET A 55 6.46 21.62 2.93
N ARG A 56 6.11 22.49 3.89
CA ARG A 56 6.53 23.89 3.92
C ARG A 56 8.04 24.08 4.09
N THR A 57 8.70 23.15 4.76
CA THR A 57 10.14 23.22 5.03
C THR A 57 10.91 22.04 4.45
N PHE A 58 10.27 21.23 3.60
CA PHE A 58 10.92 20.09 2.96
C PHE A 58 11.94 20.62 1.94
N ARG A 59 13.20 20.24 2.13
CA ARG A 59 14.30 20.52 1.21
C ARG A 59 14.89 19.17 0.78
N TRP A 60 15.07 19.02 -0.53
CA TRP A 60 15.41 17.80 -1.26
C TRP A 60 16.66 17.11 -0.70
#